data_AF-A0A3R7LG39-F1
#
_entry.id   AF-A0A3R7LG39-F1
#
_cell.length_a   1.000
_cell.length_b   1.000
_cell.length_c   1.000
_cell.angle_alpha   90.00
_cell.angle_beta   90.00
_cell.angle_gamma   90.00
#
_symmetry.space_group_name_H-M   'P 1'
#
loop_
_entity.id
_entity.type
_entity.pdbx_description
1 polymer ?
#
loop_
_entity_poly.entity_id
_entity_poly.type
_entity_poly.pdbx_seq_one_letter_code
_entity_poly.pdbx_strand_id
1 'polypeptide(L)'
;MAVQNVIGDSFRGATWVSLHNGGGTGWGEAMNGGFCLVLDGSADAERRAKLMLMWDVLNGVTRRSWSGNACGYETAVRAMSRVEGLKVTIPQHVKPEVLKKY
;
A
#
# COMPACT_ATOMS: atom_id res chain seq x y z
N MET A 1 -3.42 -5.66 -5.00
CA MET A 1 -3.28 -4.54 -4.03
C MET A 1 -4.42 -4.55 -3.03
N ALA A 2 -5.69 -4.36 -3.43
CA ALA A 2 -6.83 -4.27 -2.50
C ALA A 2 -6.92 -5.43 -1.48
N VAL A 3 -6.89 -6.68 -1.95
CA VAL A 3 -6.93 -7.88 -1.07
C VAL A 3 -5.73 -7.94 -0.12
N GLN A 4 -4.53 -7.67 -0.62
CA GLN A 4 -3.32 -7.65 0.21
C GLN A 4 -3.40 -6.56 1.28
N ASN A 5 -3.95 -5.39 0.93
CA ASN A 5 -4.08 -4.27 1.84
C ASN A 5 -4.95 -4.64 3.04
N VAL A 6 -6.19 -5.07 2.78
CA VAL A 6 -7.15 -5.40 3.84
C VAL A 6 -6.66 -6.51 4.76
N ILE A 7 -5.97 -7.51 4.19
CA ILE A 7 -5.36 -8.58 4.97
C ILE A 7 -4.23 -8.01 5.83
N GLY A 8 -3.35 -7.20 5.27
CA GLY A 8 -2.26 -6.61 6.04
C GLY A 8 -2.71 -5.62 7.13
N ASP A 9 -3.82 -4.92 6.94
CA ASP A 9 -4.42 -4.05 7.96
C ASP A 9 -5.01 -4.87 9.12
N SER A 10 -5.64 -6.02 8.82
CA SER A 10 -6.36 -6.84 9.80
C SER A 10 -5.47 -7.40 10.90
N PHE A 11 -4.21 -7.71 10.58
CA PHE A 11 -3.22 -8.19 11.55
C PHE A 11 -2.21 -7.12 12.00
N ARG A 12 -2.45 -5.84 11.65
CA ARG A 12 -1.63 -4.70 12.13
C ARG A 12 -2.37 -3.76 13.09
N GLY A 13 -3.61 -4.08 13.44
CA GLY A 13 -4.32 -3.40 14.52
C GLY A 13 -5.47 -2.50 14.09
N ALA A 14 -5.96 -2.63 12.86
CA ALA A 14 -7.28 -2.09 12.52
C ALA A 14 -8.34 -2.56 13.53
N THR A 15 -9.28 -1.70 13.92
CA THR A 15 -10.40 -2.10 14.78
C THR A 15 -11.38 -2.97 14.01
N TRP A 16 -11.61 -2.63 12.74
CA TRP A 16 -12.24 -3.52 11.76
C TRP A 16 -11.75 -3.16 10.36
N VAL A 17 -11.94 -4.12 9.45
CA VAL A 17 -11.59 -3.99 8.04
C VAL A 17 -12.76 -4.43 7.17
N SER A 18 -12.79 -3.98 5.92
CA SER A 18 -13.81 -4.36 4.95
C SER A 18 -13.23 -4.53 3.54
N LEU A 19 -13.78 -5.46 2.79
CA LEU A 19 -13.45 -5.69 1.37
C LEU A 19 -14.75 -5.82 0.59
N HIS A 20 -14.95 -4.92 -0.37
CA HIS A 20 -16.18 -4.80 -1.14
C HIS A 20 -15.93 -5.07 -2.64
N ASN A 21 -17.02 -5.41 -3.34
CA ASN A 21 -17.07 -5.55 -4.79
C ASN A 21 -17.85 -4.38 -5.40
N GLY A 22 -17.17 -3.55 -6.19
CA GLY A 22 -17.77 -2.53 -7.03
C GLY A 22 -17.96 -1.15 -6.39
N GLY A 23 -17.24 -0.82 -5.32
CA GLY A 23 -17.32 0.51 -4.71
C GLY A 23 -16.93 1.61 -5.70
N GLY A 24 -17.77 2.64 -5.83
CA GLY A 24 -17.58 3.76 -6.74
C GLY A 24 -18.04 3.47 -8.18
N THR A 25 -17.45 2.47 -8.84
CA THR A 25 -17.67 2.23 -10.28
C THR A 25 -18.84 1.30 -10.61
N GLY A 26 -19.30 0.48 -9.66
CA GLY A 26 -20.36 -0.52 -9.87
C GLY A 26 -19.86 -1.95 -9.80
N TRP A 27 -20.81 -2.88 -9.62
CA TRP A 27 -20.56 -4.30 -9.36
C TRP A 27 -19.66 -4.95 -10.43
N GLY A 28 -18.56 -5.59 -9.99
CA GLY A 28 -17.63 -6.30 -10.87
C GLY A 28 -16.50 -5.46 -11.45
N GLU A 29 -16.61 -4.12 -11.42
CA GLU A 29 -15.65 -3.22 -12.07
C GLU A 29 -14.52 -2.75 -11.14
N ALA A 30 -14.68 -2.94 -9.82
CA ALA A 30 -13.66 -2.60 -8.85
C ALA A 30 -13.64 -3.57 -7.68
N MET A 31 -12.45 -3.74 -7.11
CA MET A 31 -12.26 -4.36 -5.80
C MET A 31 -11.63 -3.31 -4.89
N ASN A 32 -12.34 -2.94 -3.82
CA ASN A 32 -11.94 -1.87 -2.92
C ASN A 32 -12.04 -2.35 -1.46
N GLY A 33 -11.05 -1.98 -0.65
CA GLY A 33 -11.04 -2.29 0.77
C GLY A 33 -10.85 -1.02 1.60
N GLY A 34 -11.13 -1.13 2.89
CA GLY A 34 -10.93 -0.05 3.85
C GLY A 34 -10.80 -0.58 5.27
N PHE A 35 -10.50 0.32 6.20
CA PHE A 35 -10.36 0.04 7.62
C PHE A 35 -11.03 1.15 8.44
N CYS A 36 -11.30 0.85 9.70
CA CYS A 36 -11.42 1.88 10.73
C CYS A 36 -10.56 1.51 11.93
N LEU A 37 -10.01 2.53 12.59
CA LEU A 37 -9.11 2.38 13.73
C LEU A 37 -9.53 3.36 14.83
N VAL A 38 -9.93 2.81 15.98
CA VAL A 38 -10.34 3.57 17.16
C VAL A 38 -9.09 4.09 17.87
N LEU A 39 -9.10 5.39 18.16
CA LEU A 39 -8.06 6.08 18.92
C LEU A 39 -8.63 6.46 20.29
N ASP A 40 -8.44 5.59 21.27
CA ASP A 40 -8.93 5.76 22.65
C ASP A 40 -7.91 6.44 23.58
N GLY A 41 -6.77 6.87 23.04
CA GLY A 41 -5.67 7.48 23.81
C GLY A 41 -4.73 6.47 24.48
N SER A 42 -4.97 5.16 24.34
CA SER A 42 -4.08 4.13 24.88
C SER A 42 -2.78 4.00 24.06
N ALA A 43 -1.71 3.54 24.73
CA ALA A 43 -0.47 3.17 24.05
C ALA A 43 -0.67 2.05 23.01
N ASP A 44 -1.66 1.17 23.23
CA ASP A 44 -2.01 0.14 22.26
C ASP A 44 -2.64 0.74 20.99
N ALA A 45 -3.51 1.75 21.11
CA ALA A 45 -4.03 2.45 19.95
C ALA A 45 -2.92 3.17 19.17
N GLU A 46 -1.97 3.80 19.87
CA GLU A 46 -0.80 4.43 19.23
C GLU A 46 0.05 3.40 18.46
N ARG A 47 0.39 2.26 19.09
CA ARG A 47 1.17 1.19 18.44
C ARG A 47 0.45 0.64 17.20
N ARG A 48 -0.85 0.37 17.32
CA ARG A 48 -1.69 -0.12 16.21
C ARG A 48 -1.74 0.89 15.05
N ALA A 49 -1.97 2.16 15.35
CA ALA A 49 -2.03 3.22 14.35
C ALA A 49 -0.71 3.34 13.58
N LYS A 50 0.44 3.36 14.28
CA LYS A 50 1.77 3.44 13.65
C LYS A 50 2.03 2.28 12.68
N LEU A 51 1.73 1.05 13.09
CA LEU A 51 1.97 -0.15 12.27
C LEU A 51 1.00 -0.26 11.09
N MET A 52 -0.29 -0.06 11.33
CA MET A 52 -1.32 -0.23 10.32
C MET A 52 -1.25 0.87 9.25
N LEU A 53 -1.17 2.15 9.63
CA LEU A 53 -1.12 3.25 8.66
C LEU A 53 0.13 3.21 7.77
N MET A 54 1.26 2.74 8.33
CA MET A 54 2.47 2.53 7.54
C MET A 54 2.23 1.52 6.41
N TRP A 55 1.57 0.40 6.71
CA TRP A 55 1.27 -0.63 5.73
C TRP A 55 0.22 -0.16 4.71
N ASP A 56 -0.92 0.36 5.17
CA ASP A 56 -2.04 0.81 4.34
C ASP A 56 -1.59 1.78 3.24
N VAL A 57 -0.67 2.69 3.58
CA VAL A 57 -0.10 3.65 2.62
C VAL A 57 1.01 3.03 1.77
N LEU A 58 2.04 2.45 2.40
CA LEU A 58 3.26 2.08 1.69
C LEU A 58 3.10 0.84 0.79
N ASN A 59 2.12 -0.01 1.06
CA ASN A 59 1.71 -1.08 0.14
C ASN A 59 1.29 -0.48 -1.22
N GLY A 60 0.41 0.52 -1.20
CA GLY A 60 -0.05 1.22 -2.40
C GLY A 60 1.07 1.97 -3.11
N VAL A 61 1.89 2.71 -2.37
CA VAL A 61 3.06 3.44 -2.93
C VAL A 61 4.01 2.48 -3.64
N THR A 62 4.40 1.40 -2.96
CA THR A 62 5.32 0.40 -3.51
C THR A 62 4.74 -0.27 -4.75
N ARG A 63 3.46 -0.63 -4.73
CA ARG A 63 2.79 -1.25 -5.88
C ARG A 63 2.73 -0.29 -7.08
N ARG A 64 2.47 1.00 -6.85
CA ARG A 64 2.45 2.02 -7.91
C ARG A 64 3.86 2.30 -8.47
N SER A 65 4.87 2.35 -7.60
CA SER A 65 6.28 2.39 -8.01
C SER A 65 6.59 1.24 -8.96
N TRP A 66 6.32 0.01 -8.53
CA TRP A 66 6.55 -1.20 -9.31
C TRP A 66 5.83 -1.18 -10.67
N SER A 67 4.62 -0.61 -10.72
CA SER A 67 3.85 -0.45 -11.96
C SER A 67 4.30 0.72 -12.85
N GLY A 68 5.43 1.39 -12.54
CA GLY A 68 6.04 2.41 -13.39
C GLY A 68 5.63 3.85 -13.09
N ASN A 69 5.05 4.12 -11.92
CA ASN A 69 4.77 5.50 -11.51
C ASN A 69 6.01 6.16 -10.90
N ALA A 70 6.50 7.24 -11.53
CA ALA A 70 7.68 7.98 -11.08
C ALA A 70 7.54 8.56 -9.65
N CYS A 71 6.40 9.17 -9.32
CA CYS A 71 6.16 9.69 -7.97
C CYS A 71 6.15 8.56 -6.92
N GLY A 72 5.60 7.40 -7.28
CA GLY A 72 5.63 6.19 -6.46
C GLY A 72 7.06 5.72 -6.21
N TYR A 73 7.91 5.73 -7.25
CA TYR A 73 9.33 5.39 -7.13
C TYR A 73 10.06 6.29 -6.14
N GLU A 74 9.98 7.60 -6.32
CA GLU A 74 10.65 8.58 -5.43
C GLU A 74 10.19 8.42 -3.98
N THR A 75 8.89 8.22 -3.79
CA THR A 75 8.30 8.04 -2.46
C THR A 75 8.73 6.72 -1.82
N ALA A 76 8.78 5.62 -2.60
CA ALA A 76 9.20 4.31 -2.10
C ALA A 76 10.68 4.31 -1.67
N VAL A 77 11.56 4.94 -2.45
CA VAL A 77 13.00 5.08 -2.10
C VAL A 77 13.16 5.87 -0.82
N ARG A 78 12.45 7.00 -0.67
CA ARG A 78 12.47 7.80 0.57
C ARG A 78 11.88 7.06 1.76
N ALA A 79 10.86 6.24 1.54
CA ALA A 79 10.25 5.45 2.61
C ALA A 79 11.21 4.37 3.12
N MET A 80 11.92 3.65 2.22
CA MET A 80 12.91 2.63 2.60
C MET A 80 14.08 3.20 3.42
N SER A 81 14.49 4.45 3.19
CA SER A 81 15.57 5.06 3.97
C SER A 81 15.11 5.53 5.36
N ARG A 82 13.81 5.83 5.54
CA ARG A 82 13.25 6.36 6.78
C ARG A 82 12.64 5.29 7.69
N VAL A 83 12.09 4.23 7.10
CA VAL A 83 11.34 3.21 7.82
C VAL A 83 12.22 1.98 8.01
N GLU A 84 12.62 1.73 9.24
CA GLU A 84 13.38 0.53 9.60
C GLU A 84 12.59 -0.75 9.27
N GLY A 85 13.29 -1.74 8.71
CA GLY A 85 12.69 -3.02 8.30
C GLY A 85 11.91 -2.97 6.98
N LEU A 86 11.72 -1.80 6.36
CA LEU A 86 11.09 -1.69 5.05
C LEU A 86 12.12 -1.89 3.93
N LYS A 87 12.06 -3.04 3.27
CA LYS A 87 12.83 -3.33 2.06
C LYS A 87 11.90 -3.84 0.97
N VAL A 88 11.82 -3.10 -0.13
CA VAL A 88 10.94 -3.42 -1.25
C VAL A 88 11.73 -3.51 -2.55
N THR A 89 11.17 -4.22 -3.54
CA THR A 89 11.78 -4.33 -4.86
C THR A 89 11.65 -3.02 -5.63
N ILE A 90 12.77 -2.50 -6.12
CA ILE A 90 12.81 -1.29 -6.95
C ILE A 90 12.85 -1.68 -8.43
N PRO A 91 11.85 -1.25 -9.24
CA PRO A 91 11.80 -1.61 -10.65
C PRO A 91 12.96 -0.96 -11.42
N GLN A 92 13.48 -1.70 -12.40
CA GLN A 92 14.45 -1.19 -13.37
C GLN A 92 13.73 -1.00 -14.70
N HIS A 93 13.53 0.24 -15.11
CA HIS A 93 12.79 0.55 -16.33
C HIS A 93 13.70 0.43 -17.56
N VAL A 94 13.30 -0.40 -18.52
CA VAL A 94 13.98 -0.51 -19.81
C VAL A 94 13.68 0.72 -20.66
N LYS A 95 14.69 1.20 -21.40
CA LYS A 95 14.49 2.26 -22.37
C LYS A 95 13.69 1.75 -23.58
N PRO A 96 12.66 2.47 -24.08
CA PRO A 96 11.80 1.98 -25.17
C PRO A 96 12.56 1.61 -26.45
N GLU A 97 13.71 2.23 -26.71
CA GLU A 97 14.55 1.97 -27.89
C GLU A 97 15.09 0.54 -27.91
N VAL A 98 15.31 -0.07 -26.74
CA VAL A 98 15.77 -1.46 -26.63
C VAL A 98 14.72 -2.43 -27.14
N LEU A 99 13.43 -2.11 -26.95
CA LEU A 99 12.31 -2.95 -27.38
C LEU A 99 12.11 -2.92 -28.90
N LYS A 100 12.49 -1.82 -29.57
CA LYS A 100 12.35 -1.65 -31.03
C LYS A 100 13.43 -2.37 -31.85
N LYS A 101 14.41 -2.98 -31.18
CA LYS A 101 15.53 -3.69 -31.82
C LYS A 101 15.15 -5.13 -32.22
N TYR A 102 13.97 -5.58 -31.82
CA TYR A 102 13.38 -6.89 -32.12
C TYR A 102 11.95 -6.69 -32.63
#